data_AF-A0A949WJB7-F1
#
_entry.id   AF-A0A949WJB7-F1
#
_cell.length_a   1.000
_cell.length_b   1.000
_cell.length_c   1.000
_cell.angle_alpha   90.00
_cell.angle_beta   90.00
_cell.angle_gamma   90.00
#
_symmetry.space_group_name_H-M   'P 1'
#
loop_
_entity.id
_entity.type
_entity.pdbx_description
1 polymer ?
#
loop_
_entity_poly.entity_id
_entity_poly.type
_entity_poly.pdbx_seq_one_letter_code
_entity_poly.pdbx_strand_id
1 'polypeptide(L)'
;MPTVGKGITQVKGAALFDRPPLHFSTALYIIRVDTVLRPQLTLDLAKIKPLEINAMETRVLAEMAPTVEGKPDLSRIEQIKLIELGKEQRMQRIVFQTAAELYESMAKNWKGARESLLAQLIAIVERFLKSNLIRIVPALFEQDELRKRLVLTLNMNKVFEHLRGKINEQNVETLEPQFDPEKPIRSTGDMLPWYTGKPCAPTQHSHISHCVYDSTWEAGEEFQIDRSDLVDRWVKNDHIGFEIQYVFEGVRRRYRPDFLIRLKNGVMLVLEVKGQDTPKDRAKRDALAEWVKAVNAHGGFGHWRSAVSFAPGDVVTHLASTAKDA
;
A
#
# COMPACT_ATOMS: atom_id res chain seq x y z
N MET A 1 14.67 12.97 29.69
CA MET A 1 15.02 13.12 28.26
C MET A 1 16.33 12.39 28.02
N PRO A 2 16.46 11.58 26.96
CA PRO A 2 17.75 10.98 26.61
C PRO A 2 18.76 12.09 26.30
N THR A 3 19.95 12.02 26.87
CA THR A 3 21.05 12.94 26.59
C THR A 3 21.51 12.74 25.15
N VAL A 4 21.19 13.69 24.27
CA VAL A 4 21.66 13.71 22.88
C VAL A 4 23.16 14.03 22.88
N GLY A 5 24.00 13.04 22.59
CA GLY A 5 25.44 13.24 22.46
C GLY A 5 25.76 14.21 21.33
N LYS A 6 26.49 15.30 21.62
CA LYS A 6 27.10 16.16 20.59
C LYS A 6 28.41 15.50 20.14
N GLY A 7 28.35 14.70 19.07
CA GLY A 7 29.51 14.05 18.46
C GLY A 7 29.11 13.05 17.39
N ILE A 8 30.03 12.73 16.48
CA ILE A 8 29.83 11.63 15.52
C ILE A 8 29.80 10.32 16.31
N THR A 9 28.69 9.61 16.25
CA THR A 9 28.48 8.34 16.94
C THR A 9 28.60 7.19 15.95
N GLN A 10 29.38 6.16 16.30
CA GLN A 10 29.46 4.94 15.52
C GLN A 10 28.32 3.99 15.91
N VAL A 11 27.47 3.67 14.95
CA VAL A 11 26.35 2.75 15.11
C VAL A 11 26.74 1.38 14.55
N LYS A 12 26.39 0.31 15.27
CA LYS A 12 26.89 -1.06 15.04
C LYS A 12 25.76 -2.07 15.24
N GLY A 13 25.75 -3.15 14.46
CA GLY A 13 24.83 -4.27 14.62
C GLY A 13 25.22 -5.24 15.75
N ALA A 14 24.27 -6.09 16.15
CA ALA A 14 24.35 -6.99 17.31
C ALA A 14 25.50 -7.99 17.28
N ALA A 15 26.02 -8.34 16.09
CA ALA A 15 27.18 -9.23 15.93
C ALA A 15 28.44 -8.74 16.68
N LEU A 16 28.47 -7.46 17.08
CA LEU A 16 29.57 -6.83 17.78
C LEU A 16 29.34 -6.66 19.31
N PHE A 17 28.26 -7.19 19.87
CA PHE A 17 27.83 -6.92 21.27
C PHE A 17 27.67 -8.13 22.17
N ASP A 18 28.16 -9.32 21.80
CA ASP A 18 28.02 -10.56 22.60
C ASP A 18 26.55 -10.93 22.95
N ARG A 19 25.59 -10.28 22.27
CA ARG A 19 24.16 -10.60 22.34
C ARG A 19 23.90 -11.66 21.29
N PRO A 20 23.18 -12.77 21.61
CA PRO A 20 22.74 -13.68 20.57
C PRO A 20 21.98 -12.85 19.54
N PRO A 21 22.31 -12.96 18.25
CA PRO A 21 21.50 -12.32 17.24
C PRO A 21 20.08 -12.87 17.42
N LEU A 22 19.04 -12.04 17.41
CA LEU A 22 17.90 -12.39 16.56
C LEU A 22 18.54 -12.91 15.28
N HIS A 23 18.41 -14.20 15.07
CA HIS A 23 18.10 -14.63 13.73
C HIS A 23 16.82 -13.87 13.36
N PHE A 24 16.97 -12.73 12.70
CA PHE A 24 16.03 -12.32 11.66
C PHE A 24 16.20 -13.29 10.49
N SER A 25 16.23 -14.61 10.73
CA SER A 25 16.12 -15.60 9.66
C SER A 25 14.77 -15.48 8.93
N THR A 26 13.93 -14.52 9.31
CA THR A 26 12.50 -14.55 9.03
C THR A 26 11.89 -13.26 8.48
N ALA A 27 12.67 -12.33 7.91
CA ALA A 27 12.11 -11.27 7.06
C ALA A 27 13.00 -10.95 5.86
N LEU A 28 13.21 -11.98 5.05
CA LEU A 28 13.17 -11.96 3.60
C LEU A 28 13.30 -10.60 2.92
N TYR A 29 14.27 -10.53 2.01
CA TYR A 29 14.20 -9.54 0.95
C TYR A 29 13.16 -10.00 -0.09
N ILE A 30 11.87 -9.92 0.29
CA ILE A 30 10.75 -10.06 -0.65
C ILE A 30 10.83 -8.86 -1.58
N ILE A 31 11.21 -9.14 -2.83
CA ILE A 31 11.26 -8.11 -3.86
C ILE A 31 9.83 -7.66 -4.20
N ARG A 32 8.89 -8.61 -4.27
CA ARG A 32 7.47 -8.36 -4.56
C ARG A 32 6.59 -9.50 -4.06
N VAL A 33 5.31 -9.22 -3.87
CA VAL A 33 4.28 -10.24 -3.72
C VAL A 33 3.54 -10.34 -5.04
N ASP A 34 3.54 -11.52 -5.65
CA ASP A 34 2.77 -11.79 -6.85
C ASP A 34 1.39 -12.32 -6.46
N THR A 35 0.34 -11.67 -6.97
CA THR A 35 -1.04 -12.16 -6.83
C THR A 35 -1.31 -13.23 -7.89
N VAL A 36 -1.72 -14.42 -7.46
CA VAL A 36 -2.24 -15.48 -8.34
C VAL A 36 -3.76 -15.49 -8.24
N LEU A 37 -4.42 -15.35 -9.38
CA LEU A 37 -5.86 -15.33 -9.48
C LEU A 37 -6.40 -16.70 -9.90
N ARG A 38 -7.61 -17.03 -9.45
CA ARG A 38 -8.35 -18.21 -9.90
C ARG A 38 -8.51 -18.19 -11.43
N PRO A 39 -8.38 -19.33 -12.13
CA PRO A 39 -8.54 -19.41 -13.60
C PRO A 39 -9.92 -18.96 -14.11
N GLN A 40 -10.94 -19.03 -13.25
CA GLN A 40 -12.27 -18.49 -13.50
C GLN A 40 -12.53 -17.33 -12.53
N LEU A 41 -12.52 -16.13 -13.08
CA LEU A 41 -12.85 -14.90 -12.39
C LEU A 41 -14.35 -14.81 -12.15
N THR A 42 -14.70 -14.31 -10.97
CA THR A 42 -16.04 -13.99 -10.53
C THR A 42 -16.07 -12.59 -9.95
N LEU A 43 -17.19 -11.88 -10.09
CA LEU A 43 -17.34 -10.57 -9.49
C LEU A 43 -18.78 -10.41 -9.03
N ASP A 44 -18.99 -10.67 -7.74
CA ASP A 44 -20.25 -10.46 -7.05
C ASP A 44 -20.43 -8.97 -6.81
N LEU A 45 -21.30 -8.37 -7.63
CA LEU A 45 -21.60 -6.94 -7.60
C LEU A 45 -22.32 -6.52 -6.30
N ALA A 46 -23.02 -7.44 -5.62
CA ALA A 46 -23.75 -7.12 -4.39
C ALA A 46 -22.81 -6.80 -3.21
N LYS A 47 -21.57 -7.29 -3.26
CA LYS A 47 -20.54 -7.06 -2.23
C LYS A 47 -19.66 -5.83 -2.53
N ILE A 48 -19.92 -5.13 -3.63
CA ILE A 48 -19.09 -4.01 -4.07
C ILE A 48 -19.71 -2.69 -3.59
N LYS A 49 -18.91 -1.89 -2.89
CA LYS A 49 -19.25 -0.50 -2.60
C LYS A 49 -19.20 0.32 -3.89
N PRO A 50 -20.20 1.18 -4.18
CA PRO A 50 -20.17 2.01 -5.38
C PRO A 50 -18.91 2.88 -5.47
N LEU A 51 -18.39 3.01 -6.69
CA LEU A 51 -17.37 3.98 -7.06
C LEU A 51 -18.03 5.34 -7.27
N GLU A 52 -17.70 6.31 -6.43
CA GLU A 52 -18.10 7.70 -6.62
C GLU A 52 -17.06 8.45 -7.45
N ILE A 53 -17.50 9.17 -8.48
CA ILE A 53 -16.67 10.03 -9.31
C ILE A 53 -17.23 11.44 -9.25
N ASN A 54 -16.48 12.34 -8.63
CA ASN A 54 -16.79 13.76 -8.65
C ASN A 54 -16.29 14.39 -9.97
N ALA A 55 -17.23 14.77 -10.84
CA ALA A 55 -16.94 15.43 -12.11
C ALA A 55 -16.25 16.79 -11.90
N MET A 56 -16.51 17.49 -10.78
CA MET A 56 -15.88 18.78 -10.46
C MET A 56 -14.37 18.65 -10.17
N GLU A 57 -13.92 17.48 -9.70
CA GLU A 57 -12.51 17.21 -9.44
C GLU A 57 -11.73 16.82 -10.71
N THR A 58 -12.44 16.62 -11.83
CA THR A 58 -11.81 16.28 -13.11
C THR A 58 -11.28 17.58 -13.72
N ARG A 59 -9.96 17.78 -13.66
CA ARG A 59 -9.28 19.01 -14.11
C ARG A 59 -9.76 19.51 -15.47
N VAL A 60 -9.82 18.62 -16.47
CA VAL A 60 -10.25 18.97 -17.83
C VAL A 60 -11.69 19.49 -17.85
N LEU A 61 -12.60 18.87 -17.09
CA LEU A 61 -13.99 19.35 -17.00
C LEU A 61 -14.09 20.68 -16.28
N ALA A 62 -13.33 20.86 -15.19
CA ALA A 62 -13.29 22.10 -14.45
C ALA A 62 -12.74 23.28 -15.30
N GLU A 63 -11.70 23.04 -16.11
CA GLU A 63 -11.12 24.03 -17.03
C GLU A 63 -12.06 24.38 -18.21
N MET A 64 -12.92 23.45 -18.63
CA MET A 64 -13.90 23.67 -19.70
C MET A 64 -15.20 24.33 -19.22
N ALA A 65 -15.42 24.43 -17.91
CA ALA A 65 -16.60 25.06 -17.34
C ALA A 65 -16.41 26.58 -17.24
N PRO A 66 -17.37 27.40 -17.69
CA PRO A 66 -17.34 28.82 -17.39
C PRO A 66 -17.51 29.06 -15.89
N THR A 67 -16.78 30.02 -15.33
CA THR A 67 -16.91 30.37 -13.90
C THR A 67 -18.12 31.27 -13.67
N VAL A 68 -19.02 30.87 -12.77
CA VAL A 68 -20.15 31.68 -12.30
C VAL A 68 -20.03 31.80 -10.77
N GLU A 69 -20.02 33.03 -10.25
CA GLU A 69 -19.84 33.30 -8.81
C GLU A 69 -18.60 32.63 -8.18
N GLY A 70 -17.49 32.56 -8.91
CA GLY A 70 -16.23 31.97 -8.43
C GLY A 70 -16.21 30.43 -8.38
N LYS A 71 -17.29 29.76 -8.83
CA LYS A 71 -17.35 28.29 -8.96
C LYS A 71 -17.51 27.89 -10.43
N PRO A 72 -16.90 26.78 -10.89
CA PRO A 72 -17.09 26.30 -12.25
C PRO A 72 -18.55 25.87 -12.48
N ASP A 73 -19.23 26.41 -13.50
CA ASP A 73 -20.58 26.03 -13.90
C ASP A 73 -20.54 24.98 -15.02
N LEU A 74 -20.51 23.72 -14.61
CA LEU A 74 -20.48 22.59 -15.54
C LEU A 74 -21.75 22.42 -16.39
N SER A 75 -22.85 23.12 -16.07
CA SER A 75 -24.08 23.06 -16.90
C SER A 75 -23.92 23.77 -18.24
N ARG A 76 -22.94 24.68 -18.33
CA ARG A 76 -22.68 25.56 -19.48
C ARG A 76 -21.41 25.23 -20.26
N ILE A 77 -20.80 24.06 -20.02
CA ILE A 77 -19.67 23.61 -20.84
C ILE A 77 -20.14 23.57 -22.31
N GLU A 78 -19.36 24.16 -23.22
CA GLU A 78 -19.69 24.21 -24.64
C GLU A 78 -19.94 22.80 -25.17
N GLN A 79 -21.17 22.55 -25.65
CA GLN A 79 -21.60 21.26 -26.18
C GLN A 79 -20.68 20.75 -27.29
N ILE A 80 -20.10 21.63 -28.11
CA ILE A 80 -19.30 21.24 -29.29
C ILE A 80 -18.05 20.44 -28.90
N LYS A 81 -17.25 20.89 -27.91
CA LYS A 81 -16.04 20.18 -27.45
C LYS A 81 -16.35 18.88 -26.71
N LEU A 82 -17.44 18.87 -25.92
CA LEU A 82 -17.93 17.66 -25.25
C LEU A 82 -18.41 16.62 -26.26
N ILE A 83 -19.09 17.08 -27.30
CA ILE A 83 -19.65 16.25 -28.36
C ILE A 83 -18.54 15.60 -29.16
N GLU A 84 -17.46 16.31 -29.49
CA GLU A 84 -16.31 15.72 -30.19
C GLU A 84 -15.63 14.62 -29.34
N LEU A 85 -15.27 14.92 -28.09
CA LEU A 85 -14.60 13.96 -27.21
C LEU A 85 -15.50 12.74 -26.85
N GLY A 86 -16.80 12.99 -26.66
CA GLY A 86 -17.80 11.97 -26.31
C GLY A 86 -18.31 11.16 -27.50
N LYS A 87 -18.29 11.69 -28.74
CA LYS A 87 -18.67 10.93 -29.94
C LYS A 87 -17.58 9.94 -30.37
N GLU A 88 -16.31 10.27 -30.17
CA GLU A 88 -15.17 9.38 -30.48
C GLU A 88 -15.07 8.16 -29.53
N GLN A 89 -15.68 8.25 -28.35
CA GLN A 89 -15.61 7.26 -27.29
C GLN A 89 -16.98 6.62 -27.04
N ARG A 90 -17.27 5.55 -27.80
CA ARG A 90 -18.43 4.68 -27.52
C ARG A 90 -18.22 3.97 -26.19
N MET A 91 -19.30 3.64 -25.47
CA MET A 91 -19.21 2.87 -24.21
C MET A 91 -18.42 1.58 -24.40
N GLN A 92 -18.58 0.91 -25.55
CA GLN A 92 -17.82 -0.29 -25.89
C GLN A 92 -16.31 -0.04 -25.93
N ARG A 93 -15.86 1.13 -26.38
CA ARG A 93 -14.44 1.50 -26.39
C ARG A 93 -13.91 1.66 -24.97
N ILE A 94 -14.69 2.24 -24.07
CA ILE A 94 -14.35 2.34 -22.63
C ILE A 94 -14.23 0.93 -22.04
N VAL A 95 -15.19 0.04 -22.32
CA VAL A 95 -15.13 -1.37 -21.89
C VAL A 95 -13.82 -2.03 -22.35
N PHE A 96 -13.49 -1.94 -23.65
CA PHE A 96 -12.29 -2.56 -24.19
C PHE A 96 -11.00 -1.96 -23.65
N GLN A 97 -10.93 -0.64 -23.49
CA GLN A 97 -9.73 0.03 -22.95
C GLN A 97 -9.51 -0.34 -21.48
N THR A 98 -10.55 -0.27 -20.64
CA THR A 98 -10.45 -0.69 -19.24
C THR A 98 -10.11 -2.18 -19.12
N ALA A 99 -10.70 -3.04 -19.96
CA ALA A 99 -10.37 -4.47 -19.99
C ALA A 99 -8.93 -4.73 -20.44
N ALA A 100 -8.42 -3.97 -21.41
CA ALA A 100 -7.03 -4.07 -21.87
C ALA A 100 -6.05 -3.67 -20.77
N GLU A 101 -6.29 -2.56 -20.06
CA GLU A 101 -5.47 -2.14 -18.92
C GLU A 101 -5.49 -3.19 -17.78
N LEU A 102 -6.67 -3.74 -17.45
CA LEU A 102 -6.79 -4.86 -16.51
C LEU A 102 -5.99 -6.07 -16.98
N TYR A 103 -6.11 -6.43 -18.25
CA TYR A 103 -5.39 -7.56 -18.84
C TYR A 103 -3.88 -7.36 -18.75
N GLU A 104 -3.35 -6.20 -19.18
CA GLU A 104 -1.92 -5.89 -19.09
C GLU A 104 -1.41 -5.99 -17.64
N SER A 105 -2.21 -5.55 -16.67
CA SER A 105 -1.85 -5.60 -15.25
C SER A 105 -1.84 -7.03 -14.66
N MET A 106 -2.68 -7.94 -15.17
CA MET A 106 -2.91 -9.27 -14.60
C MET A 106 -2.28 -10.42 -15.40
N ALA A 107 -2.10 -10.26 -16.71
CA ALA A 107 -1.69 -11.33 -17.62
C ALA A 107 -0.30 -11.90 -17.32
N LYS A 108 0.58 -11.13 -16.67
CA LYS A 108 1.93 -11.57 -16.31
C LYS A 108 1.92 -12.74 -15.31
N ASN A 109 0.99 -12.70 -14.35
CA ASN A 109 0.91 -13.69 -13.27
C ASN A 109 -0.25 -14.70 -13.50
N TRP A 110 -0.94 -14.59 -14.63
CA TRP A 110 -2.04 -15.47 -14.99
C TRP A 110 -1.55 -16.87 -15.38
N LYS A 111 -2.09 -17.90 -14.71
CA LYS A 111 -1.72 -19.31 -14.95
C LYS A 111 -2.58 -20.00 -16.01
N GLY A 112 -3.75 -19.43 -16.36
CA GLY A 112 -4.68 -19.99 -17.35
C GLY A 112 -4.42 -19.52 -18.79
N ALA A 113 -5.35 -19.84 -19.70
CA ALA A 113 -5.31 -19.31 -21.07
C ALA A 113 -5.51 -17.79 -21.09
N ARG A 114 -4.68 -17.08 -21.85
CA ARG A 114 -4.67 -15.61 -21.91
C ARG A 114 -5.93 -15.05 -22.58
N GLU A 115 -6.41 -15.74 -23.60
CA GLU A 115 -7.62 -15.43 -24.34
C GLU A 115 -8.85 -15.52 -23.43
N SER A 116 -8.85 -16.51 -22.52
CA SER A 116 -9.89 -16.68 -21.51
C SER A 116 -9.87 -15.52 -20.50
N LEU A 117 -8.69 -15.09 -20.03
CA LEU A 117 -8.58 -13.93 -19.14
C LEU A 117 -9.19 -12.68 -19.80
N LEU A 118 -8.79 -12.39 -21.04
CA LEU A 118 -9.29 -11.22 -21.76
C LEU A 118 -10.82 -11.26 -21.92
N ALA A 119 -11.37 -12.41 -22.33
CA ALA A 119 -12.81 -12.58 -22.48
C ALA A 119 -13.56 -12.37 -21.16
N GLN A 120 -13.04 -12.92 -20.06
CA GLN A 120 -13.61 -12.76 -18.72
C GLN A 120 -13.57 -11.29 -18.25
N LEU A 121 -12.45 -10.59 -18.48
CA LEU A 121 -12.30 -9.19 -18.10
C LEU A 121 -13.26 -8.29 -18.88
N ILE A 122 -13.42 -8.50 -20.19
CA ILE A 122 -14.42 -7.76 -20.99
C ILE A 122 -15.82 -7.94 -20.41
N ALA A 123 -16.22 -9.19 -20.13
CA ALA A 123 -17.54 -9.50 -19.56
C ALA A 123 -17.74 -8.87 -18.16
N ILE A 124 -16.71 -8.88 -17.32
CA ILE A 124 -16.74 -8.26 -15.98
C ILE A 124 -16.88 -6.74 -16.08
N VAL A 125 -16.04 -6.10 -16.89
CA VAL A 125 -16.05 -4.64 -17.09
C VAL A 125 -17.39 -4.20 -17.65
N GLU A 126 -17.90 -4.88 -18.67
CA GLU A 126 -19.19 -4.56 -19.28
C GLU A 126 -20.34 -4.68 -18.26
N ARG A 127 -20.37 -5.76 -17.48
CA ARG A 127 -21.38 -5.95 -16.43
C ARG A 127 -21.28 -4.88 -15.34
N PHE A 128 -20.07 -4.47 -14.96
CA PHE A 128 -19.85 -3.43 -13.96
C PHE A 128 -20.29 -2.05 -14.47
N LEU A 129 -19.88 -1.64 -15.67
CA LEU A 129 -20.23 -0.35 -16.25
C LEU A 129 -21.74 -0.20 -16.53
N LYS A 130 -22.44 -1.31 -16.79
CA LYS A 130 -23.91 -1.34 -16.93
C LYS A 130 -24.66 -1.31 -15.59
N SER A 131 -23.98 -1.55 -14.48
CA SER A 131 -24.59 -1.54 -13.14
C SER A 131 -24.76 -0.12 -12.58
N ASN A 132 -25.43 0.00 -11.44
CA ASN A 132 -25.57 1.25 -10.70
C ASN A 132 -24.43 1.47 -9.67
N LEU A 133 -23.30 0.78 -9.85
CA LEU A 133 -22.14 0.88 -8.96
C LEU A 133 -21.19 2.01 -9.31
N ILE A 134 -21.42 2.77 -10.39
CA ILE A 134 -20.71 4.01 -10.64
C ILE A 134 -21.68 5.16 -10.36
N ARG A 135 -21.35 5.99 -9.39
CA ARG A 135 -22.09 7.19 -9.02
C ARG A 135 -21.33 8.41 -9.49
N ILE A 136 -21.94 9.23 -10.32
CA ILE A 136 -21.30 10.45 -10.82
C ILE A 136 -21.96 11.65 -10.17
N VAL A 137 -21.15 12.45 -9.48
CA VAL A 137 -21.58 13.67 -8.82
C VAL A 137 -21.00 14.85 -9.58
N PRO A 138 -21.80 15.86 -10.00
CA PRO A 138 -23.25 15.98 -9.83
C PRO A 138 -24.09 15.06 -10.75
N ALA A 139 -25.32 14.72 -10.32
CA ALA A 139 -26.21 13.76 -11.00
C ALA A 139 -26.54 14.09 -12.47
N LEU A 140 -26.45 15.36 -12.87
CA LEU A 140 -26.65 15.79 -14.27
C LEU A 140 -25.66 15.15 -15.26
N PHE A 141 -24.51 14.67 -14.77
CA PHE A 141 -23.53 13.94 -15.57
C PHE A 141 -23.85 12.46 -15.69
N GLU A 142 -24.57 11.89 -14.73
CA GLU A 142 -25.01 10.48 -14.76
C GLU A 142 -26.23 10.30 -15.68
N GLN A 143 -27.11 11.29 -15.72
CA GLN A 143 -28.37 11.26 -16.48
C GLN A 143 -28.21 11.45 -17.99
N ASP A 144 -27.15 12.12 -18.43
CA ASP A 144 -26.85 12.33 -19.84
C ASP A 144 -25.77 11.35 -20.32
N GLU A 145 -26.09 10.51 -21.29
CA GLU A 145 -25.19 9.45 -21.78
C GLU A 145 -23.88 9.96 -22.40
N LEU A 146 -23.87 11.17 -22.95
CA LEU A 146 -22.65 11.75 -23.51
C LEU A 146 -21.74 12.27 -22.39
N ARG A 147 -22.31 12.97 -21.41
CA ARG A 147 -21.60 13.45 -20.21
C ARG A 147 -21.09 12.30 -19.35
N LYS A 148 -21.88 11.24 -19.18
CA LYS A 148 -21.49 10.03 -18.45
C LYS A 148 -20.26 9.39 -19.08
N ARG A 149 -20.31 9.16 -20.40
CA ARG A 149 -19.17 8.60 -21.15
C ARG A 149 -17.92 9.47 -21.03
N LEU A 150 -18.07 10.78 -21.13
CA LEU A 150 -16.96 11.71 -20.98
C LEU A 150 -16.31 11.62 -19.59
N VAL A 151 -17.10 11.67 -18.52
CA VAL A 151 -16.59 11.56 -17.15
C VAL A 151 -15.85 10.24 -16.96
N LEU A 152 -16.41 9.13 -17.46
CA LEU A 152 -15.76 7.82 -17.42
C LEU A 152 -14.45 7.80 -18.20
N THR A 153 -14.40 8.36 -19.41
CA THR A 153 -13.17 8.46 -20.20
C THR A 153 -12.09 9.25 -19.46
N LEU A 154 -12.43 10.40 -18.88
CA LEU A 154 -11.48 11.25 -18.16
C LEU A 154 -11.05 10.67 -16.80
N ASN A 155 -11.83 9.74 -16.25
CA ASN A 155 -11.55 9.07 -14.97
C ASN A 155 -11.31 7.57 -15.15
N MET A 156 -10.88 7.12 -16.32
CA MET A 156 -10.74 5.70 -16.65
C MET A 156 -9.81 4.98 -15.66
N ASN A 157 -8.73 5.65 -15.25
CA ASN A 157 -7.79 5.13 -14.25
C ASN A 157 -8.45 4.85 -12.89
N LYS A 158 -9.43 5.67 -12.46
CA LYS A 158 -10.20 5.42 -11.22
C LYS A 158 -11.09 4.18 -11.36
N VAL A 159 -11.70 3.99 -12.52
CA VAL A 159 -12.53 2.82 -12.83
C VAL A 159 -11.66 1.55 -12.87
N PHE A 160 -10.52 1.62 -13.55
CA PHE A 160 -9.52 0.56 -13.61
C PHE A 160 -9.04 0.15 -12.21
N GLU A 161 -8.56 1.09 -11.38
CA GLU A 161 -8.05 0.77 -10.04
C GLU A 161 -9.16 0.19 -9.14
N HIS A 162 -10.38 0.72 -9.23
CA HIS A 162 -11.52 0.19 -8.48
C HIS A 162 -11.82 -1.26 -8.89
N LEU A 163 -11.95 -1.54 -10.19
CA LEU A 163 -12.22 -2.89 -10.69
C LEU A 163 -11.08 -3.86 -10.38
N ARG A 164 -9.83 -3.45 -10.58
CA ARG A 164 -8.65 -4.26 -10.25
C ARG A 164 -8.67 -4.66 -8.78
N GLY A 165 -8.94 -3.71 -7.88
CA GLY A 165 -9.08 -3.98 -6.45
C GLY A 165 -10.18 -5.00 -6.16
N LYS A 166 -11.36 -4.86 -6.77
CA LYS A 166 -12.50 -5.78 -6.53
C LYS A 166 -12.32 -7.16 -7.14
N ILE A 167 -11.69 -7.24 -8.31
CA ILE A 167 -11.32 -8.52 -8.93
C ILE A 167 -10.32 -9.25 -8.03
N ASN A 168 -9.26 -8.57 -7.58
CA ASN A 168 -8.28 -9.20 -6.68
C ASN A 168 -8.96 -9.66 -5.38
N GLU A 169 -9.72 -8.77 -4.72
CA GLU A 169 -10.42 -9.08 -3.46
C GLU A 169 -11.26 -10.37 -3.51
N GLN A 170 -11.90 -10.66 -4.65
CA GLN A 170 -12.78 -11.82 -4.79
C GLN A 170 -12.14 -13.03 -5.47
N ASN A 171 -10.96 -12.89 -6.10
CA ASN A 171 -10.38 -13.95 -6.95
C ASN A 171 -8.94 -14.30 -6.64
N VAL A 172 -8.28 -13.67 -5.66
CA VAL A 172 -6.97 -14.15 -5.18
C VAL A 172 -7.12 -15.61 -4.74
N GLU A 173 -6.32 -16.48 -5.34
CA GLU A 173 -6.15 -17.87 -4.95
C GLU A 173 -4.98 -17.99 -3.98
N THR A 174 -3.82 -17.45 -4.38
CA THR A 174 -2.61 -17.38 -3.54
C THR A 174 -1.91 -16.05 -3.68
N LEU A 175 -1.20 -15.66 -2.62
CA LEU A 175 -0.20 -14.60 -2.64
C LEU A 175 1.17 -15.27 -2.59
N GLU A 176 1.98 -15.09 -3.63
CA GLU A 176 3.29 -15.72 -3.76
C GLU A 176 4.40 -14.69 -3.50
N PRO A 177 5.06 -14.70 -2.32
CA PRO A 177 6.22 -13.87 -2.09
C PRO A 177 7.37 -14.26 -3.04
N GLN A 178 7.94 -13.27 -3.71
CA GLN A 178 9.10 -13.43 -4.59
C GLN A 178 10.34 -12.94 -3.87
N PHE A 179 11.28 -13.85 -3.65
CA PHE A 179 12.53 -13.55 -2.95
C PHE A 179 13.62 -13.10 -3.91
N ASP A 180 14.58 -12.37 -3.38
CA ASP A 180 15.82 -12.10 -4.08
C ASP A 180 16.64 -13.39 -4.23
N PRO A 181 17.02 -13.75 -5.46
CA PRO A 181 17.74 -14.99 -5.72
C PRO A 181 19.18 -14.95 -5.19
N GLU A 182 19.79 -13.77 -5.06
CA GLU A 182 21.16 -13.60 -4.58
C GLU A 182 21.20 -13.49 -3.05
N LYS A 183 20.22 -12.78 -2.45
CA LYS A 183 20.15 -12.54 -1.01
C LYS A 183 18.74 -12.80 -0.46
N PRO A 184 18.27 -14.06 -0.45
CA PRO A 184 16.94 -14.41 0.02
C PRO A 184 16.78 -14.15 1.54
N ILE A 185 17.87 -14.23 2.29
CA ILE A 185 17.91 -14.02 3.74
C ILE A 185 18.89 -12.88 4.06
N ARG A 186 18.48 -11.97 4.94
CA ARG A 186 19.34 -10.92 5.51
C ARG A 186 19.22 -10.92 7.01
N SER A 187 20.34 -10.68 7.69
CA SER A 187 20.38 -10.52 9.14
C SER A 187 20.85 -9.12 9.51
N THR A 188 20.37 -8.60 10.64
CA THR A 188 21.00 -7.42 11.26
C THR A 188 22.44 -7.69 11.69
N GLY A 189 22.86 -8.96 11.78
CA GLY A 189 24.25 -9.35 11.98
C GLY A 189 25.15 -9.02 10.77
N ASP A 190 24.59 -8.91 9.58
CA ASP A 190 25.33 -8.60 8.35
C ASP A 190 25.51 -7.07 8.15
N MET A 191 24.97 -6.26 9.07
CA MET A 191 25.05 -4.81 8.98
C MET A 191 26.47 -4.32 9.28
N LEU A 192 27.05 -3.62 8.30
CA LEU A 192 28.29 -2.90 8.50
C LEU A 192 28.06 -1.71 9.45
N PRO A 193 29.04 -1.40 10.33
CA PRO A 193 28.99 -0.18 11.13
C PRO A 193 28.88 1.07 10.26
N TRP A 194 28.12 2.05 10.73
CA TRP A 194 28.04 3.38 10.11
C TRP A 194 28.21 4.48 11.15
N TYR A 195 28.37 5.71 10.68
CA TYR A 195 28.58 6.88 11.53
C TYR A 195 27.46 7.88 11.32
N THR A 196 26.98 8.49 12.41
CA THR A 196 25.92 9.50 12.36
C THR A 196 26.27 10.69 13.23
N GLY A 197 25.96 11.89 12.73
CA GLY A 197 25.94 13.13 13.53
C GLY A 197 24.53 13.52 13.98
N LYS A 198 23.50 12.74 13.62
CA LYS A 198 22.12 12.97 14.06
C LYS A 198 21.95 12.63 15.54
N PRO A 199 20.94 13.21 16.21
CA PRO A 199 20.57 12.79 17.55
C PRO A 199 20.32 11.28 17.63
N CYS A 200 20.92 10.63 18.63
CA CYS A 200 20.74 9.21 18.88
C CYS A 200 20.88 8.89 20.37
N ALA A 201 20.35 7.73 20.79
CA ALA A 201 20.55 7.20 22.13
C ALA A 201 20.91 5.71 22.08
N PRO A 202 21.66 5.20 23.08
CA PRO A 202 21.95 3.79 23.20
C PRO A 202 20.68 2.99 23.48
N THR A 203 20.62 1.76 22.97
CA THR A 203 19.48 0.85 23.11
C THR A 203 19.79 -0.33 24.05
N GLN A 204 18.76 -0.85 24.72
CA GLN A 204 18.89 -1.98 25.64
C GLN A 204 18.45 -3.30 25.01
N HIS A 205 17.32 -3.32 24.32
CA HIS A 205 16.73 -4.51 23.69
C HIS A 205 16.84 -4.50 22.16
N SER A 206 17.38 -3.42 21.57
CA SER A 206 17.63 -3.38 20.14
C SER A 206 18.84 -4.21 19.71
N HIS A 207 18.81 -4.54 18.44
CA HIS A 207 19.90 -5.13 17.69
C HIS A 207 20.94 -4.15 17.16
N ILE A 208 20.59 -2.88 17.17
CA ILE A 208 21.47 -1.81 16.74
C ILE A 208 21.86 -1.05 17.99
N SER A 209 23.16 -0.77 18.15
CA SER A 209 23.71 -0.16 19.36
C SER A 209 23.06 1.16 19.75
N HIS A 210 22.63 1.94 18.77
CA HIS A 210 22.00 3.24 18.96
C HIS A 210 20.80 3.39 18.03
N CYS A 211 19.72 3.96 18.55
CA CYS A 211 18.63 4.41 17.71
C CYS A 211 18.89 5.85 17.28
N VAL A 212 18.89 6.08 15.96
CA VAL A 212 19.00 7.41 15.38
C VAL A 212 17.61 8.01 15.23
N TYR A 213 17.42 9.24 15.68
CA TYR A 213 16.12 9.91 15.66
C TYR A 213 16.00 10.86 14.47
N ASP A 214 14.94 10.69 13.67
CA ASP A 214 14.59 11.65 12.62
C ASP A 214 13.54 12.66 13.11
N SER A 215 12.82 12.32 14.18
CA SER A 215 11.86 13.19 14.85
C SER A 215 11.83 12.98 16.37
N THR A 216 11.29 13.96 17.11
CA THR A 216 11.07 13.83 18.56
C THR A 216 10.02 12.78 18.90
N TRP A 217 9.09 12.51 17.98
CA TRP A 217 8.05 11.51 18.15
C TRP A 217 8.64 10.10 18.14
N GLU A 218 9.48 9.78 17.15
CA GLU A 218 10.18 8.49 17.08
C GLU A 218 10.99 8.20 18.35
N ALA A 219 11.59 9.23 18.96
CA ALA A 219 12.32 9.07 20.21
C ALA A 219 11.41 8.66 21.39
N GLY A 220 10.17 9.17 21.43
CA GLY A 220 9.20 8.80 22.44
C GLY A 220 8.71 7.37 22.29
N GLU A 221 8.50 6.92 21.06
CA GLU A 221 8.03 5.56 20.77
C GLU A 221 9.12 4.51 20.93
N GLU A 222 10.34 4.80 20.47
CA GLU A 222 11.51 3.98 20.73
C GLU A 222 11.70 3.75 22.23
N PHE A 223 11.58 4.81 23.04
CA PHE A 223 11.70 4.72 24.49
C PHE A 223 10.71 3.71 25.09
N GLN A 224 9.49 3.64 24.57
CA GLN A 224 8.45 2.70 25.02
C GLN A 224 8.73 1.27 24.52
N ILE A 225 9.14 1.11 23.26
CA ILE A 225 9.48 -0.20 22.67
C ILE A 225 10.65 -0.83 23.42
N ASP A 226 11.73 -0.07 23.64
CA ASP A 226 12.97 -0.57 24.26
C ASP A 226 12.81 -0.94 25.73
N ARG A 227 11.77 -0.44 26.41
CA ARG A 227 11.47 -0.74 27.83
C ARG A 227 10.27 -1.66 28.04
N SER A 228 9.60 -2.09 26.98
CA SER A 228 8.41 -2.92 27.10
C SER A 228 8.76 -4.36 27.50
N ASP A 229 8.11 -4.87 28.53
CA ASP A 229 8.21 -6.28 28.92
C ASP A 229 7.60 -7.24 27.89
N LEU A 230 6.84 -6.76 26.91
CA LEU A 230 6.26 -7.57 25.84
C LEU A 230 7.23 -7.77 24.67
N VAL A 231 8.21 -6.86 24.54
CA VAL A 231 9.20 -6.89 23.46
C VAL A 231 10.33 -7.81 23.87
N ASP A 232 10.64 -8.77 23.00
CA ASP A 232 11.86 -9.56 23.15
C ASP A 232 13.02 -8.79 22.53
N ARG A 233 12.84 -8.34 21.29
CA ARG A 233 13.84 -7.56 20.57
C ARG A 233 13.20 -6.68 19.51
N TRP A 234 13.92 -5.65 19.06
CA TRP A 234 13.43 -4.76 18.02
C TRP A 234 14.57 -4.14 17.22
N VAL A 235 14.22 -3.48 16.12
CA VAL A 235 15.15 -2.69 15.32
C VAL A 235 14.43 -1.56 14.59
N LYS A 236 15.02 -0.36 14.56
CA LYS A 236 14.60 0.70 13.62
C LYS A 236 15.10 0.32 12.23
N ASN A 237 14.27 0.47 11.21
CA ASN A 237 14.61 0.17 9.81
C ASN A 237 15.53 1.25 9.21
N ASP A 238 16.67 1.47 9.86
CA ASP A 238 17.71 2.38 9.43
C ASP A 238 18.87 1.55 8.88
N HIS A 239 19.23 1.77 7.61
CA HIS A 239 20.27 1.03 6.87
C HIS A 239 20.07 -0.49 6.75
N ILE A 240 18.96 -1.06 7.25
CA ILE A 240 18.62 -2.50 7.11
C ILE A 240 18.20 -2.82 5.66
N GLY A 241 17.45 -1.90 5.05
CA GLY A 241 16.92 -2.08 3.70
C GLY A 241 15.67 -2.96 3.62
N PHE A 242 14.87 -3.03 4.69
CA PHE A 242 13.56 -3.66 4.63
C PHE A 242 12.60 -2.74 3.86
N GLU A 243 12.24 -3.16 2.64
CA GLU A 243 11.45 -2.38 1.70
C GLU A 243 10.24 -3.17 1.21
N ILE A 244 9.11 -2.49 1.10
CA ILE A 244 7.87 -3.03 0.55
C ILE A 244 7.55 -2.27 -0.73
N GLN A 245 7.34 -3.00 -1.84
CA GLN A 245 6.89 -2.40 -3.08
C GLN A 245 5.40 -2.05 -3.00
N TYR A 246 5.04 -0.87 -3.49
CA TYR A 246 3.65 -0.44 -3.64
C TYR A 246 3.47 0.35 -4.94
N VAL A 247 2.23 0.44 -5.40
CA VAL A 247 1.87 1.29 -6.55
C VAL A 247 1.06 2.47 -6.02
N PHE A 248 1.41 3.67 -6.46
CA PHE A 248 0.65 4.87 -6.17
C PHE A 248 0.64 5.76 -7.41
N GLU A 249 -0.57 6.13 -7.87
CA GLU A 249 -0.78 6.89 -9.11
C GLU A 249 -0.10 6.25 -10.33
N GLY A 250 -0.22 4.92 -10.45
CA GLY A 250 0.38 4.15 -11.54
C GLY A 250 1.90 3.96 -11.45
N VAL A 251 2.58 4.58 -10.50
CA VAL A 251 4.04 4.51 -10.35
C VAL A 251 4.40 3.48 -9.28
N ARG A 252 5.29 2.53 -9.64
CA ARG A 252 5.91 1.61 -8.68
C ARG A 252 6.87 2.37 -7.78
N ARG A 253 6.69 2.22 -6.47
CA ARG A 253 7.48 2.88 -5.43
C ARG A 253 7.90 1.86 -4.37
N ARG A 254 8.87 2.25 -3.56
CA ARG A 254 9.31 1.48 -2.39
C ARG A 254 9.01 2.27 -1.13
N TYR A 255 8.55 1.58 -0.11
CA TYR A 255 8.21 2.10 1.19
C TYR A 255 9.06 1.36 2.24
N ARG A 256 9.62 2.10 3.18
CA ARG A 256 10.39 1.58 4.32
C ARG A 256 9.60 1.88 5.59
N PRO A 257 9.06 0.86 6.29
CA PRO A 257 8.42 1.07 7.58
C PRO A 257 9.43 1.47 8.65
N ASP A 258 8.98 2.09 9.74
CA ASP A 258 9.87 2.65 10.77
C ASP A 258 10.52 1.59 11.68
N PHE A 259 9.75 0.65 12.24
CA PHE A 259 10.25 -0.34 13.20
C PHE A 259 9.85 -1.78 12.86
N LEU A 260 10.74 -2.72 13.16
CA LEU A 260 10.48 -4.16 13.16
C LEU A 260 10.68 -4.68 14.59
N ILE A 261 9.65 -5.31 15.16
CA ILE A 261 9.60 -5.66 16.57
C ILE A 261 9.27 -7.15 16.70
N ARG A 262 10.08 -7.91 17.43
CA ARG A 262 9.78 -9.28 17.85
C ARG A 262 9.22 -9.25 19.27
N LEU A 263 8.01 -9.72 19.44
CA LEU A 263 7.39 -9.91 20.76
C LEU A 263 7.88 -11.20 21.42
N LYS A 264 7.77 -11.29 22.75
CA LYS A 264 8.16 -12.49 23.51
C LYS A 264 7.38 -13.76 23.15
N ASN A 265 6.19 -13.62 22.59
CA ASN A 265 5.41 -14.74 22.05
C ASN A 265 5.87 -15.18 20.63
N GLY A 266 6.90 -14.55 20.07
CA GLY A 266 7.46 -14.86 18.75
C GLY A 266 6.79 -14.13 17.57
N VAL A 267 5.73 -13.36 17.79
CA VAL A 267 5.08 -12.57 16.73
C VAL A 267 5.98 -11.41 16.31
N MET A 268 6.07 -11.21 14.99
CA MET A 268 6.75 -10.08 14.36
C MET A 268 5.74 -8.96 14.09
N LEU A 269 6.05 -7.75 14.53
CA LEU A 269 5.25 -6.56 14.33
C LEU A 269 6.04 -5.54 13.49
N VAL A 270 5.47 -5.15 12.36
CA VAL A 270 5.90 -3.97 11.58
C VAL A 270 5.12 -2.77 12.10
N LEU A 271 5.82 -1.78 12.66
CA LEU A 271 5.20 -0.58 13.21
C LEU A 271 5.60 0.64 12.38
N GLU A 272 4.60 1.41 11.97
CA GLU A 272 4.74 2.68 11.27
C GLU A 272 4.30 3.84 12.16
N VAL A 273 5.01 4.95 12.11
CA VAL A 273 4.74 6.18 12.87
C VAL A 273 4.25 7.25 11.90
N LYS A 274 3.03 7.78 12.13
CA LYS A 274 2.44 8.79 11.25
C LYS A 274 1.67 9.86 12.01
N GLY A 275 1.92 11.12 11.68
CA GLY A 275 1.11 12.23 12.17
C GLY A 275 -0.21 12.45 11.41
N GLN A 276 -0.25 12.17 10.11
CA GLN A 276 -1.44 12.39 9.26
C GLN A 276 -1.59 11.25 8.26
N ASP A 277 -2.84 10.88 7.93
CA ASP A 277 -3.16 9.79 7.00
C ASP A 277 -3.51 10.31 5.60
N THR A 278 -2.52 10.36 4.71
CA THR A 278 -2.73 10.77 3.32
C THR A 278 -3.19 9.60 2.43
N PRO A 279 -3.76 9.85 1.22
CA PRO A 279 -4.04 8.78 0.26
C PRO A 279 -2.82 7.90 -0.05
N LYS A 280 -1.62 8.50 -0.07
CA LYS A 280 -0.36 7.79 -0.27
C LYS A 280 -0.03 6.88 0.91
N ASP A 281 -0.32 7.30 2.14
CA ASP A 281 -0.07 6.48 3.33
C ASP A 281 -1.04 5.31 3.42
N ARG A 282 -2.29 5.47 2.99
CA ARG A 282 -3.22 4.34 2.79
C ARG A 282 -2.68 3.33 1.78
N ALA A 283 -2.16 3.78 0.64
CA ALA A 283 -1.57 2.87 -0.35
C ALA A 283 -0.36 2.09 0.20
N LYS A 284 0.48 2.70 1.05
CA LYS A 284 1.56 1.98 1.76
C LYS A 284 1.00 0.94 2.72
N ARG A 285 -0.04 1.30 3.49
CA ARG A 285 -0.69 0.42 4.47
C ARG A 285 -1.34 -0.80 3.82
N ASP A 286 -2.01 -0.59 2.69
CA ASP A 286 -2.61 -1.67 1.91
C ASP A 286 -1.54 -2.64 1.39
N ALA A 287 -0.42 -2.11 0.86
CA ALA A 287 0.71 -2.93 0.42
C ALA A 287 1.38 -3.69 1.58
N LEU A 288 1.54 -3.07 2.75
CA LEU A 288 2.03 -3.75 3.95
C LEU A 288 1.06 -4.85 4.41
N ALA A 289 -0.25 -4.61 4.36
CA ALA A 289 -1.26 -5.61 4.71
C ALA A 289 -1.21 -6.81 3.75
N GLU A 290 -1.05 -6.57 2.44
CA GLU A 290 -0.84 -7.64 1.45
C GLU A 290 0.45 -8.42 1.71
N TRP A 291 1.54 -7.71 2.00
CA TRP A 291 2.82 -8.32 2.36
C TRP A 291 2.71 -9.23 3.58
N VAL A 292 2.08 -8.75 4.67
CA VAL A 292 1.86 -9.53 5.90
C VAL A 292 1.03 -10.78 5.61
N LYS A 293 -0.05 -10.66 4.82
CA LYS A 293 -0.87 -11.81 4.42
C LYS A 293 -0.04 -12.84 3.64
N ALA A 294 0.77 -12.39 2.69
CA ALA A 294 1.59 -13.27 1.87
C ALA A 294 2.66 -14.02 2.69
N VAL A 295 3.33 -13.31 3.60
CA VAL A 295 4.34 -13.90 4.50
C VAL A 295 3.72 -14.92 5.44
N ASN A 296 2.57 -14.58 6.04
CA ASN A 296 1.84 -15.49 6.92
C ASN A 296 1.33 -16.73 6.17
N ALA A 297 0.84 -16.56 4.94
CA ALA A 297 0.38 -17.67 4.11
C ALA A 297 1.53 -18.60 3.69
N HIS A 298 2.73 -18.06 3.46
CA HIS A 298 3.92 -18.86 3.19
C HIS A 298 4.34 -19.73 4.39
N GLY A 299 4.10 -19.27 5.63
CA GLY A 299 4.32 -20.05 6.86
C GLY A 299 5.78 -20.23 7.30
N GLY A 300 6.75 -20.06 6.39
CA GLY A 300 8.18 -20.23 6.68
C GLY A 300 8.84 -19.15 7.55
N PHE A 301 8.12 -18.10 7.97
CA PHE A 301 8.72 -16.87 8.51
C PHE A 301 8.13 -16.42 9.84
N GLY A 302 7.49 -17.33 10.55
CA GLY A 302 6.73 -17.00 11.76
C GLY A 302 5.47 -16.19 11.43
N HIS A 303 4.85 -15.63 12.47
CA HIS A 303 3.63 -14.86 12.34
C HIS A 303 3.92 -13.36 12.35
N TRP A 304 3.39 -12.65 11.36
CA TRP A 304 3.59 -11.23 11.12
C TRP A 304 2.30 -10.45 11.30
N ARG A 305 2.43 -9.24 11.84
CA ARG A 305 1.37 -8.24 12.00
C ARG A 305 1.89 -6.86 11.66
N SER A 306 0.98 -5.93 11.42
CA SER A 306 1.30 -4.53 11.20
C SER A 306 0.42 -3.60 12.03
N ALA A 307 0.98 -2.46 12.43
CA ALA A 307 0.26 -1.40 13.14
C ALA A 307 0.74 -0.02 12.68
N VAL A 308 -0.10 0.99 12.84
CA VAL A 308 0.22 2.40 12.58
C VAL A 308 -0.10 3.21 13.82
N SER A 309 0.92 3.84 14.38
CA SER A 309 0.84 4.75 15.52
C SER A 309 0.51 6.16 15.03
N PHE A 310 -0.61 6.73 15.50
CA PHE A 310 -1.07 8.07 15.15
C PHE A 310 -0.95 9.08 16.29
N ALA A 311 -0.70 8.61 17.51
CA ALA A 311 -0.43 9.44 18.67
C ALA A 311 0.71 8.86 19.53
N PRO A 312 1.48 9.71 20.22
CA PRO A 312 2.40 9.26 21.25
C PRO A 312 1.65 8.46 22.33
N GLY A 313 1.91 7.15 22.40
CA GLY A 313 1.27 6.22 23.35
C GLY A 313 0.52 5.05 22.70
N ASP A 314 0.10 5.19 21.44
CA ASP A 314 -0.59 4.11 20.71
C ASP A 314 0.25 2.83 20.65
N VAL A 315 1.58 2.99 20.61
CA VAL A 315 2.55 1.90 20.60
C VAL A 315 2.32 0.90 21.73
N VAL A 316 2.04 1.36 22.96
CA VAL A 316 1.81 0.45 24.09
C VAL A 316 0.56 -0.41 23.83
N THR A 317 -0.50 0.19 23.30
CA THR A 317 -1.73 -0.50 22.93
C THR A 317 -1.49 -1.50 21.80
N HIS A 318 -0.73 -1.12 20.77
CA HIS A 318 -0.39 -2.01 19.65
C HIS A 318 0.49 -3.19 20.07
N LEU A 319 1.46 -2.99 20.96
CA LEU A 319 2.27 -4.07 21.53
C LEU A 319 1.37 -5.04 22.32
N ALA A 320 0.48 -4.50 23.16
CA ALA A 320 -0.42 -5.32 23.97
C ALA A 320 -1.45 -6.10 23.16
N SER A 321 -2.07 -5.51 22.13
CA SER A 321 -3.03 -6.20 21.27
C SER A 321 -2.36 -7.31 20.45
N THR A 322 -1.20 -7.00 19.86
CA THR A 322 -0.41 -7.97 19.07
C THR A 322 0.07 -9.13 19.93
N ALA A 323 0.38 -8.89 21.22
CA ALA A 323 0.80 -9.94 22.15
C ALA A 323 -0.34 -10.91 22.54
N LYS A 324 -1.59 -10.43 22.60
CA LYS A 324 -2.75 -11.20 23.07
C LYS A 324 -3.34 -12.14 22.00
N ASP A 325 -3.27 -11.74 20.73
CA ASP A 325 -3.96 -12.43 19.65
C ASP A 325 -3.11 -13.55 18.99
N ALA A 326 -2.16 -14.15 19.72
CA ALA A 326 -1.27 -15.19 19.20
C ALA A 326 -1.86 -16.60 19.32
#